data_AF-A0ABD5DEW8-F1
#
_entry.id   AF-A0ABD5DEW8-F1
#
_cell.length_a   1.000
_cell.length_b   1.000
_cell.length_c   1.000
_cell.angle_alpha   90.00
_cell.angle_beta   90.00
_cell.angle_gamma   90.00
#
_symmetry.space_group_name_H-M   'P 1'
#
loop_
_entity.id
_entity.type
_entity.pdbx_description
1 polymer ?
#
loop_
_entity_poly.entity_id
_entity_poly.type
_entity_poly.pdbx_seq_one_letter_code
_entity_poly.pdbx_strand_id
1 'polypeptide(L)'
;ISFDLMKETLRITNLGDIQVGDEVNVERAAKFSDEIGGHLMSGHIMTTAEIVKILTSENNRQIWFKVQDPTLMKYILYKGFIGIDGIS
;
A
#
# COMPACT_ATOMS: atom_id res chain seq x y z
N ILE A 1 -19.52 0.34 6.61
CA ILE A 1 -18.41 1.08 7.27
C ILE A 1 -18.27 2.39 6.51
N SER A 2 -18.10 3.51 7.20
CA SER A 2 -17.85 4.82 6.58
C SER A 2 -16.80 5.55 7.43
N PHE A 3 -15.98 6.36 6.78
CA PHE A 3 -14.95 7.18 7.44
C PHE A 3 -14.70 8.43 6.60
N ASP A 4 -14.19 9.46 7.25
CA ASP A 4 -13.82 10.71 6.61
C ASP A 4 -12.34 10.70 6.21
N LEU A 5 -12.03 11.36 5.11
CA LEU A 5 -10.67 11.52 4.61
C LEU A 5 -10.18 12.94 4.84
N MET A 6 -9.01 13.05 5.46
CA MET A 6 -8.34 14.33 5.62
C MET A 6 -7.69 14.74 4.29
N LYS A 7 -7.54 16.04 4.07
CA LYS A 7 -6.90 16.60 2.87
C LYS A 7 -5.51 15.98 2.62
N GLU A 8 -4.75 15.72 3.68
CA GLU A 8 -3.45 15.08 3.56
C GLU A 8 -3.58 13.67 3.02
N THR A 9 -4.47 12.83 3.57
CA THR A 9 -4.72 11.48 3.06
C THR A 9 -5.09 11.49 1.59
N LEU A 10 -5.97 12.40 1.16
CA LEU A 10 -6.32 12.56 -0.26
C LEU A 10 -5.12 12.98 -1.13
N ARG A 11 -4.17 13.74 -0.57
CA ARG A 11 -2.99 14.23 -1.30
C ARG A 11 -1.95 13.14 -1.53
N ILE A 12 -1.80 12.19 -0.59
CA ILE A 12 -0.70 11.21 -0.59
C ILE A 12 -1.13 9.77 -0.86
N THR A 13 -2.41 9.55 -1.18
CA THR A 13 -2.97 8.22 -1.51
C THR A 13 -3.75 8.29 -2.83
N ASN A 14 -4.14 7.12 -3.34
CA ASN A 14 -5.04 6.98 -4.49
C ASN A 14 -6.53 7.14 -4.13
N LEU A 15 -6.87 7.35 -2.85
CA LEU A 15 -8.26 7.44 -2.38
C LEU A 15 -9.01 8.67 -2.89
N GLY A 16 -8.30 9.66 -3.47
CA GLY A 16 -8.93 10.79 -4.15
C GLY A 16 -9.49 10.46 -5.53
N ASP A 17 -9.01 9.38 -6.15
CA ASP A 17 -9.32 9.01 -7.53
C ASP A 17 -10.37 7.91 -7.63
N ILE A 18 -10.70 7.24 -6.51
CA ILE A 18 -11.66 6.14 -6.48
C ILE A 18 -13.11 6.62 -6.70
N GLN A 19 -13.91 5.76 -7.33
CA GLN A 19 -15.30 6.00 -7.65
C GLN A 19 -16.21 4.93 -7.03
N VAL A 20 -17.52 5.21 -7.04
CA VAL A 20 -18.52 4.22 -6.59
C VAL A 20 -18.44 2.98 -7.47
N GLY A 21 -18.16 1.83 -6.86
CA GLY A 21 -17.99 0.55 -7.54
C GLY A 21 -16.54 0.04 -7.53
N ASP A 22 -15.56 0.89 -7.22
CA ASP A 22 -14.17 0.48 -7.09
C ASP A 22 -13.96 -0.40 -5.86
N GLU A 23 -13.01 -1.33 -5.96
CA GLU A 23 -12.60 -2.22 -4.88
C GLU A 23 -11.41 -1.65 -4.11
N VAL A 24 -11.40 -1.87 -2.79
CA VAL A 24 -10.32 -1.43 -1.90
C VAL A 24 -9.94 -2.55 -0.94
N ASN A 25 -8.66 -2.60 -0.57
CA ASN A 25 -8.19 -3.48 0.48
C ASN A 25 -8.61 -2.95 1.84
N VAL A 26 -9.10 -3.83 2.72
CA VAL A 26 -9.50 -3.48 4.08
C VAL A 26 -8.92 -4.50 5.05
N GLU A 27 -8.14 -4.00 6.01
CA GLU A 27 -7.63 -4.78 7.14
C GLU A 27 -8.09 -4.12 8.44
N ARG A 28 -8.52 -4.92 9.43
CA ARG A 28 -8.88 -4.40 10.74
C ARG A 28 -7.62 -4.11 11.54
N ALA A 29 -7.64 -3.03 12.32
CA ALA A 29 -6.57 -2.77 13.28
C ALA A 29 -6.38 -3.99 14.21
N ALA A 30 -5.14 -4.44 14.33
CA ALA A 30 -4.75 -5.53 15.21
C ALA A 30 -5.00 -5.14 16.68
N LYS A 31 -5.48 -6.09 17.48
CA LYS A 31 -5.58 -5.97 18.92
C LYS A 31 -4.28 -6.40 19.59
N PHE A 32 -4.17 -6.06 20.87
CA PHE A 32 -3.08 -6.59 21.69
C PHE A 32 -3.14 -8.13 21.68
N SER A 33 -1.99 -8.76 21.45
CA SER A 33 -1.83 -10.22 21.31
C SER A 33 -2.39 -10.86 20.03
N ASP A 34 -2.84 -10.07 19.05
CA ASP A 34 -3.12 -10.62 17.72
C ASP A 34 -1.83 -11.08 17.03
N GLU A 35 -1.93 -12.12 16.21
CA GLU A 35 -0.83 -12.61 15.39
C GLU A 35 -0.57 -11.65 14.22
N ILE A 36 0.70 -11.33 13.98
CA ILE A 36 1.14 -10.51 12.85
C ILE A 36 1.89 -11.41 11.88
N GLY A 37 1.22 -11.86 10.82
CA GLY A 37 1.81 -12.75 9.82
C GLY A 37 2.75 -12.06 8.83
N GLY A 38 2.56 -10.76 8.60
CA GLY A 38 3.42 -9.92 7.77
C GLY A 38 4.44 -9.14 8.61
N HIS A 39 4.45 -7.82 8.46
CA HIS A 39 5.19 -6.91 9.34
C HIS A 39 4.26 -5.88 9.99
N LEU A 40 4.77 -5.17 11.00
CA LEU A 40 4.02 -4.10 11.66
C LEU A 40 3.79 -2.95 10.68
N MET A 41 2.52 -2.70 10.36
CA MET A 41 2.09 -1.59 9.53
C MET A 41 1.32 -0.57 10.36
N SER A 42 1.66 0.72 10.20
CA SER A 42 0.99 1.80 10.94
C SER A 42 -0.25 2.36 10.22
N GLY A 43 -0.40 2.09 8.92
CA GLY A 43 -1.41 2.73 8.07
C GLY A 43 -1.07 4.16 7.63
N HIS A 44 0.09 4.70 8.03
CA HIS A 44 0.58 6.00 7.54
C HIS A 44 1.25 5.80 6.17
N ILE A 45 0.61 6.30 5.12
CA ILE A 45 1.16 6.26 3.77
C ILE A 45 2.26 7.31 3.61
N MET A 46 3.33 7.01 2.86
CA MET A 46 4.43 7.94 2.60
C MET A 46 4.37 8.55 1.19
N THR A 47 4.01 7.74 0.20
CA THR A 47 3.96 8.14 -1.22
C THR A 47 3.14 7.12 -2.01
N THR A 48 2.82 7.45 -3.25
CA THR A 48 2.25 6.53 -4.23
C THR A 48 3.35 5.96 -5.14
N ALA A 49 3.02 4.90 -5.87
CA ALA A 49 3.89 4.36 -6.90
C ALA A 49 3.08 3.94 -8.13
N GLU A 50 3.67 4.12 -9.31
CA GLU A 50 3.09 3.70 -10.58
C GLU A 50 3.49 2.25 -10.87
N ILE A 51 2.54 1.41 -11.29
CA ILE A 51 2.85 0.08 -11.83
C ILE A 51 3.36 0.26 -13.25
N VAL A 52 4.65 -0.03 -13.46
CA VAL A 52 5.30 0.13 -14.78
C VAL A 52 5.46 -1.18 -15.55
N LYS A 53 5.30 -2.32 -14.87
CA LYS A 53 5.38 -3.65 -15.49
C LYS A 53 4.70 -4.69 -14.62
N ILE A 54 3.98 -5.62 -15.26
CA ILE A 54 3.46 -6.84 -14.63
C ILE A 54 3.91 -8.02 -15.49
N LEU A 55 4.53 -9.02 -14.86
CA LEU A 55 4.78 -10.33 -15.45
C LEU A 55 3.95 -11.37 -14.71
N THR A 56 3.07 -12.05 -15.43
CA THR A 56 2.21 -13.10 -14.89
C THR A 56 2.80 -14.47 -15.24
N SER A 57 2.93 -15.33 -14.25
CA SER A 57 3.16 -16.76 -14.40
C SER A 57 1.96 -17.55 -13.88
N GLU A 58 1.99 -18.87 -14.03
CA GLU A 58 0.87 -19.75 -13.62
C GLU A 58 0.41 -19.51 -12.18
N ASN A 59 1.36 -19.34 -11.25
CA ASN A 59 1.09 -19.26 -9.81
C ASN A 59 1.56 -17.94 -9.16
N ASN A 60 2.03 -16.97 -9.95
CA ASN A 60 2.60 -15.74 -9.38
C ASN A 60 2.48 -14.54 -10.32
N ARG A 61 2.59 -13.33 -9.76
CA ARG A 61 2.78 -12.08 -10.47
C ARG A 61 4.02 -11.37 -9.94
N GLN A 62 4.89 -10.94 -10.84
CA GLN A 62 5.95 -10.00 -10.53
C GLN A 62 5.51 -8.62 -10.99
N ILE A 63 5.56 -7.64 -10.08
CA ILE A 63 5.07 -6.29 -10.32
C ILE A 63 6.23 -5.33 -10.07
N TRP A 64 6.47 -4.43 -11.03
CA TRP A 64 7.47 -3.37 -10.89
C TRP A 64 6.75 -2.05 -10.62
N PHE A 65 7.21 -1.39 -9.57
CA PHE A 65 6.71 -0.10 -9.13
C PHE A 65 7.75 0.98 -9.38
N LYS A 66 7.31 2.12 -9.92
CA LYS A 66 8.09 3.35 -9.95
C LYS A 66 7.56 4.26 -8.85
N VAL A 67 8.35 4.42 -7.79
CA VAL A 67 8.01 5.28 -6.65
C VAL A 67 7.90 6.74 -7.11
N GLN A 68 6.82 7.41 -6.73
CA GLN A 68 6.56 8.79 -7.15
C GLN A 68 7.59 9.78 -6.57
N ASP A 69 8.03 9.56 -5.33
CA ASP A 69 9.13 10.29 -4.69
C ASP A 69 10.40 9.42 -4.62
N PRO A 70 11.39 9.61 -5.52
CA PRO A 70 12.62 8.85 -5.52
C PRO A 70 13.47 9.00 -4.26
N THR A 71 13.29 10.07 -3.48
CA THR A 71 14.08 10.30 -2.26
C THR A 71 13.76 9.27 -1.17
N LEU A 72 12.61 8.60 -1.27
CA LEU A 72 12.19 7.54 -0.36
C LEU A 72 12.82 6.18 -0.68
N MET A 73 13.45 6.01 -1.84
CA MET A 73 14.10 4.75 -2.23
C MET A 73 15.16 4.28 -1.23
N LYS A 74 15.78 5.20 -0.47
CA LYS A 74 16.74 4.86 0.59
C LYS A 74 16.15 4.06 1.76
N TYR A 75 14.82 4.02 1.88
CA TYR A 75 14.10 3.24 2.89
C TYR A 75 13.61 1.89 2.36
N ILE A 76 13.72 1.64 1.05
CA ILE A 76 13.31 0.39 0.41
C ILE A 76 14.56 -0.49 0.28
N LEU A 77 14.65 -1.50 1.13
CA LEU A 77 15.83 -2.35 1.24
C LEU A 77 15.65 -3.66 0.47
N TYR A 78 16.74 -4.19 -0.06
CA TYR A 78 16.74 -5.53 -0.66
C TYR A 78 16.32 -6.57 0.39
N LYS A 79 15.26 -7.34 0.09
CA LYS A 79 14.60 -8.27 1.04
C LYS A 79 14.06 -7.60 2.31
N GLY A 80 13.82 -6.29 2.27
CA GLY A 80 13.06 -5.59 3.29
C GLY A 80 11.55 -5.80 3.14
N PHE A 81 10.81 -5.31 4.12
CA PHE A 81 9.34 -5.26 4.08
C PHE A 81 8.86 -3.93 3.50
N ILE A 82 7.70 -3.94 2.85
CA ILE A 82 7.03 -2.74 2.34
C ILE A 82 5.52 -2.97 2.33
N GLY A 83 4.74 -1.96 2.72
CA GLY A 83 3.29 -1.99 2.56
C GLY A 83 2.88 -1.39 1.21
N ILE A 84 2.07 -2.10 0.43
CA ILE A 84 1.49 -1.61 -0.84
C ILE A 84 -0.02 -1.83 -0.78
N ASP A 85 -0.80 -0.75 -0.81
CA ASP A 85 -2.27 -0.78 -0.67
C ASP A 85 -2.75 -1.68 0.50
N GLY A 86 -2.05 -1.63 1.64
CA GLY A 86 -2.37 -2.44 2.82
C GLY A 86 -1.93 -3.91 2.75
N ILE A 87 -1.13 -4.31 1.75
CA ILE A 87 -0.52 -5.64 1.65
C ILE A 87 0.94 -5.55 2.10
N SER A 88 1.32 -6.40 3.05
CA SER A 88 2.69 -6.58 3.54
C SER A 88 3.60 -7.33 2.58
#